data_AF-A0A1F4VYM5-F1
#
_entry.id   AF-A0A1F4VYM5-F1
#
_cell.length_a   1.000
_cell.length_b   1.000
_cell.length_c   1.000
_cell.angle_alpha   90.00
_cell.angle_beta   90.00
_cell.angle_gamma   90.00
#
_symmetry.space_group_name_H-M   'P 1'
#
loop_
_entity.id
_entity.type
_entity.pdbx_description
1 polymer ?
#
loop_
_entity_poly.entity_id
_entity_poly.type
_entity_poly.pdbx_seq_one_letter_code
_entity_poly.pdbx_strand_id
1 'polypeptide(L)'
;MAGASWAAFADKGEVLGSTFSVGSANIRLLQDLAGGIDPSNLVEQLTGPSFQNISPNWNQNYLVKLYNNGTSQMQLTTHARYVTTNDPQDLRTLIYVEPFKWNDANANGVLDTGEEGTSLGRKTLVKWSTEGYDLGTLATGQIQGVLLKFSTDAVSDSKQGATAIIDFVFDSIGI
;
A
#
# COMPACT_ATOMS: atom_id res chain seq x y z
N MET A 1 -16.05 45.36 9.73
CA MET A 1 -16.15 43.98 10.24
C MET A 1 -15.66 43.05 9.15
N ALA A 2 -14.37 42.71 9.16
CA ALA A 2 -13.77 41.84 8.16
C ALA A 2 -13.78 40.41 8.70
N GLY A 3 -14.66 39.58 8.18
CA GLY A 3 -14.67 38.15 8.45
C GLY A 3 -13.51 37.50 7.71
N ALA A 4 -12.37 37.37 8.38
CA ALA A 4 -11.33 36.45 7.94
C ALA A 4 -11.83 35.04 8.25
N SER A 5 -12.42 34.37 7.26
CA SER A 5 -12.60 32.93 7.29
C SER A 5 -11.22 32.30 7.19
N TRP A 6 -10.65 31.93 8.34
CA TRP A 6 -9.51 31.05 8.41
C TRP A 6 -9.93 29.73 7.78
N ALA A 7 -9.47 29.48 6.55
CA ALA A 7 -9.60 28.18 5.94
C ALA A 7 -8.96 27.16 6.87
N ALA A 8 -9.76 26.18 7.28
CA ALA A 8 -9.30 25.04 8.05
C ALA A 8 -8.16 24.36 7.27
N PHE A 9 -7.13 23.94 8.00
CA PHE A 9 -6.12 23.01 7.48
C PHE A 9 -6.82 21.66 7.21
N ALA A 10 -7.46 21.54 6.06
CA ALA A 10 -7.65 20.32 5.33
C ALA A 10 -6.83 20.53 4.05
N ASP A 11 -5.94 19.66 3.63
CA ASP A 11 -6.10 18.23 3.59
C ASP A 11 -4.72 17.64 3.29
N LYS A 12 -4.30 16.63 4.05
CA LYS A 12 -3.11 15.82 3.71
C LYS A 12 -3.53 14.79 2.64
N GLY A 13 -4.28 15.24 1.63
CA GLY A 13 -5.15 14.42 0.81
C GLY A 13 -5.28 14.88 -0.65
N GLU A 14 -4.36 15.72 -1.14
CA GLU A 14 -4.15 15.76 -2.59
C GLU A 14 -3.39 14.49 -3.00
N VAL A 15 -4.11 13.54 -3.59
CA VAL A 15 -3.58 12.36 -4.28
C VAL A 15 -2.75 12.85 -5.48
N LEU A 16 -1.49 13.20 -5.24
CA LEU A 16 -0.56 13.78 -6.23
C LEU A 16 0.27 12.71 -6.98
N GLY A 17 0.04 11.43 -6.69
CA GLY A 17 0.69 10.29 -7.31
C GLY A 17 0.28 9.01 -6.58
N SER A 18 0.57 7.82 -7.13
CA SER A 18 0.39 6.59 -6.35
C SER A 18 1.52 6.53 -5.35
N THR A 19 1.18 6.39 -4.06
CA THR A 19 2.15 6.31 -2.98
C THR A 19 1.76 5.27 -1.94
N PHE A 20 2.76 4.64 -1.33
CA PHE A 20 2.59 3.95 -0.06
C PHE A 20 3.02 4.89 1.04
N SER A 21 2.21 5.03 2.08
CA SER A 21 2.50 5.90 3.20
C SER A 21 2.26 5.19 4.52
N VAL A 22 2.91 5.68 5.57
CA VAL A 22 2.61 5.27 6.94
C VAL A 22 1.68 6.29 7.60
N GLY A 23 0.61 5.80 8.21
CA GLY A 23 -0.32 6.60 9.00
C GLY A 23 0.08 6.75 10.47
N SER A 24 1.18 6.13 10.88
CA SER A 24 1.67 6.12 12.26
C SER A 24 3.16 6.43 12.34
N ALA A 25 3.57 7.20 13.36
CA ALA A 25 4.96 7.55 13.61
C ALA A 25 5.82 6.35 14.05
N ASN A 26 5.19 5.27 14.50
CA ASN A 26 5.85 4.09 15.03
C ASN A 26 6.22 3.06 13.95
N ILE A 27 5.72 3.24 12.72
CA ILE A 27 6.08 2.40 11.58
C ILE A 27 6.88 3.22 10.55
N ARG A 28 7.78 2.55 9.86
CA ARG A 28 8.55 3.09 8.73
C ARG A 28 8.51 2.09 7.58
N LEU A 29 8.71 2.58 6.36
CA LEU A 29 8.92 1.74 5.18
C LEU A 29 10.41 1.71 4.86
N LEU A 30 10.89 0.58 4.34
CA LEU A 30 12.24 0.50 3.77
C LEU A 30 12.23 1.05 2.34
N GLN A 31 13.15 1.97 2.05
CA GLN A 31 13.35 2.51 0.70
C GLN A 31 14.06 1.51 -0.22
N ASP A 32 15.16 0.95 0.27
CA ASP A 32 15.87 -0.19 -0.28
C ASP A 32 15.41 -1.45 0.45
N LEU A 33 14.75 -2.34 -0.29
CA LEU A 33 14.21 -3.59 0.26
C LEU A 33 15.32 -4.57 0.64
N ALA A 34 16.51 -4.48 0.04
CA ALA A 34 17.68 -5.28 0.42
C ALA A 34 18.44 -4.65 1.61
N GLY A 35 18.15 -3.38 1.91
CA GLY A 35 18.82 -2.62 2.95
C GLY A 35 18.38 -3.00 4.38
N GLY A 36 19.17 -2.55 5.36
CA GLY A 36 18.87 -2.69 6.78
C GLY A 36 17.99 -1.57 7.33
N ILE A 37 17.98 -1.44 8.67
CA ILE A 37 17.20 -0.43 9.40
C ILE A 37 17.96 0.87 9.64
N ASP A 38 19.00 1.14 8.84
CA ASP A 38 19.72 2.40 8.91
C ASP A 38 18.74 3.58 8.72
N PRO A 39 18.84 4.67 9.51
CA PRO A 39 17.88 5.77 9.43
C PRO A 39 17.71 6.36 8.03
N SER A 40 18.74 6.29 7.18
CA SER A 40 18.68 6.73 5.77
C SER A 40 17.82 5.85 4.88
N ASN A 41 17.57 4.59 5.27
CA ASN A 41 16.74 3.65 4.54
C ASN A 41 15.27 3.66 5.01
N LEU A 42 14.96 4.38 6.08
CA LEU A 42 13.64 4.40 6.70
C LEU A 42 12.86 5.64 6.29
N VAL A 43 11.77 5.45 5.55
CA VAL A 43 10.93 6.53 5.03
C VAL A 43 9.49 6.42 5.50
N GLU A 44 8.75 7.52 5.46
CA GLU A 44 7.31 7.55 5.76
C GLU A 44 6.46 7.33 4.52
N GLN A 45 7.06 7.47 3.33
CA GLN A 45 6.37 7.35 2.06
C GLN A 45 7.29 6.77 1.00
N LEU A 46 6.73 5.92 0.15
CA LEU A 46 7.34 5.40 -1.07
C LEU A 46 6.44 5.74 -2.25
N THR A 47 7.03 5.80 -3.44
CA THR A 47 6.26 5.75 -4.68
C THR A 47 5.49 4.44 -4.73
N GLY A 48 4.21 4.48 -5.09
CA GLY A 48 3.33 3.32 -5.25
C GLY A 48 3.22 2.87 -6.71
N PRO A 49 2.47 1.78 -6.98
CA PRO A 49 2.28 1.25 -8.32
C PRO A 49 1.50 2.20 -9.23
N SER A 50 1.95 2.34 -10.46
CA SER A 50 1.14 2.95 -11.52
C SER A 50 0.26 1.90 -12.20
N PHE A 51 -1.07 2.03 -12.07
CA PHE A 51 -2.02 1.18 -12.78
C PHE A 51 -2.17 1.67 -14.21
N GLN A 52 -1.37 1.15 -15.14
CA GLN A 52 -1.37 1.54 -16.54
C GLN A 52 -1.68 0.35 -17.45
N ASN A 53 -2.25 0.63 -18.62
CA ASN A 53 -2.56 -0.37 -19.65
C ASN A 53 -3.39 -1.55 -19.10
N ILE A 54 -4.34 -1.27 -18.22
CA ILE A 54 -5.19 -2.28 -17.62
C ILE A 54 -5.97 -3.02 -18.72
N SER A 55 -5.93 -4.34 -18.69
CA SER A 55 -6.57 -5.25 -19.65
C SER A 55 -7.04 -6.51 -18.93
N PRO A 56 -7.80 -7.41 -19.56
CA PRO A 56 -8.19 -8.68 -18.93
C PRO A 56 -6.98 -9.52 -18.51
N ASN A 57 -7.01 -10.10 -17.31
CA ASN A 57 -5.91 -10.85 -16.69
C ASN A 57 -4.62 -10.04 -16.46
N TRP A 58 -4.70 -8.71 -16.47
CA TRP A 58 -3.58 -7.86 -16.10
C TRP A 58 -3.14 -8.18 -14.67
N ASN A 59 -1.84 -8.14 -14.41
CA ASN A 59 -1.29 -8.33 -13.08
C ASN A 59 -0.03 -7.49 -12.86
N GLN A 60 0.20 -7.11 -11.61
CA GLN A 60 1.40 -6.39 -11.18
C GLN A 60 1.69 -6.71 -9.72
N ASN A 61 2.95 -7.01 -9.42
CA ASN A 61 3.41 -7.22 -8.05
C ASN A 61 4.05 -5.94 -7.52
N TYR A 62 3.84 -5.68 -6.24
CA TYR A 62 4.53 -4.62 -5.52
C TYR A 62 5.04 -5.15 -4.18
N LEU A 63 6.33 -4.96 -3.90
CA LEU A 63 6.96 -5.38 -2.65
C LEU A 63 7.11 -4.19 -1.72
N VAL A 64 6.80 -4.38 -0.44
CA VAL A 64 7.07 -3.39 0.60
C VAL A 64 7.59 -4.09 1.85
N LYS A 65 8.45 -3.41 2.59
CA LYS A 65 8.88 -3.84 3.92
C LYS A 65 8.52 -2.77 4.94
N LEU A 66 7.80 -3.19 5.99
CA LEU A 66 7.43 -2.36 7.12
C LEU A 66 8.37 -2.64 8.29
N TYR A 67 8.80 -1.59 8.97
CA TYR A 67 9.63 -1.66 10.16
C TYR A 67 8.91 -1.06 11.36
N ASN A 68 8.90 -1.77 12.49
CA ASN A 68 8.42 -1.25 13.76
C ASN A 68 9.55 -0.44 14.44
N ASN A 69 9.45 0.88 14.32
CA ASN A 69 10.29 1.89 14.96
C ASN A 69 9.73 2.36 16.32
N GLY A 70 8.65 1.75 16.79
CA GLY A 70 8.05 2.04 18.09
C GLY A 70 8.79 1.35 19.23
N THR A 71 8.24 1.48 20.44
CA THR A 71 8.80 0.87 21.67
C THR A 71 8.00 -0.35 22.15
N SER A 72 6.91 -0.71 21.46
CA SER A 72 6.05 -1.86 21.78
C SER A 72 5.72 -2.67 20.53
N GLN A 73 5.16 -3.86 20.73
CA GLN A 73 4.54 -4.61 19.63
C GLN A 73 3.35 -3.82 19.08
N MET A 74 3.09 -3.98 17.79
CA MET A 74 1.99 -3.30 17.11
C MET A 74 1.19 -4.24 16.23
N GLN A 75 -0.12 -4.05 16.19
CA GLN A 75 -0.97 -4.59 15.13
C GLN A 75 -0.83 -3.71 13.89
N LEU A 76 -0.64 -4.33 12.72
CA LEU A 76 -0.54 -3.65 11.44
C LEU A 76 -1.82 -3.82 10.63
N THR A 77 -2.29 -2.72 10.04
CA THR A 77 -3.38 -2.77 9.06
C THR A 77 -3.01 -1.97 7.82
N THR A 78 -3.74 -2.19 6.73
CA THR A 78 -3.54 -1.40 5.51
C THR A 78 -4.85 -1.15 4.78
N HIS A 79 -4.95 0.02 4.16
CA HIS A 79 -6.11 0.47 3.40
C HIS A 79 -5.67 1.13 2.08
N ALA A 80 -6.48 0.95 1.03
CA ALA A 80 -6.39 1.78 -0.16
C ALA A 80 -7.05 3.15 0.07
N ARG A 81 -6.50 4.20 -0.55
CA ARG A 81 -7.04 5.56 -0.60
C ARG A 81 -7.12 6.00 -2.05
N TYR A 82 -8.25 6.54 -2.45
CA TYR A 82 -8.45 7.05 -3.80
C TYR A 82 -9.50 8.14 -3.80
N VAL A 83 -9.45 9.00 -4.82
CA VAL A 83 -10.51 9.96 -5.13
C VAL A 83 -11.06 9.64 -6.51
N THR A 84 -12.37 9.82 -6.70
CA THR A 84 -13.05 9.49 -7.96
C THR A 84 -12.50 10.28 -9.15
N THR A 85 -11.99 11.50 -8.92
CA THR A 85 -11.36 12.33 -9.94
C THR A 85 -10.13 11.67 -10.57
N ASN A 86 -9.39 10.87 -9.79
CA ASN A 86 -8.16 10.19 -10.22
C ASN A 86 -8.41 8.75 -10.71
N ASP A 87 -9.67 8.35 -10.74
CA ASP A 87 -10.14 7.08 -11.27
C ASP A 87 -11.48 7.29 -12.01
N PRO A 88 -11.47 8.03 -13.13
CA PRO A 88 -12.70 8.41 -13.83
C PRO A 88 -13.39 7.23 -14.50
N GLN A 89 -12.67 6.14 -14.74
CA GLN A 89 -13.19 4.90 -15.34
C GLN A 89 -13.60 3.86 -14.30
N ASP A 90 -13.55 4.21 -13.00
CA ASP A 90 -13.92 3.31 -11.91
C ASP A 90 -13.17 1.96 -12.02
N LEU A 91 -11.85 2.01 -12.23
CA LEU A 91 -10.96 0.84 -12.29
C LEU A 91 -10.81 0.19 -10.92
N ARG A 92 -11.00 0.95 -9.83
CA ARG A 92 -10.97 0.43 -8.45
C ARG A 92 -11.95 -0.71 -8.17
N THR A 93 -13.03 -0.82 -8.95
CA THR A 93 -14.01 -1.91 -8.83
C THR A 93 -13.59 -3.17 -9.59
N LEU A 94 -12.62 -3.05 -10.50
CA LEU A 94 -12.12 -4.14 -11.35
C LEU A 94 -10.75 -4.65 -10.92
N ILE A 95 -9.94 -3.79 -10.31
CA ILE A 95 -8.64 -4.16 -9.79
C ILE A 95 -8.82 -4.84 -8.43
N TYR A 96 -8.29 -6.05 -8.35
CA TYR A 96 -8.12 -6.79 -7.13
C TYR A 96 -6.73 -6.61 -6.58
N VAL A 97 -6.62 -6.63 -5.26
CA VAL A 97 -5.38 -6.81 -4.52
C VAL A 97 -5.44 -8.13 -3.76
N GLU A 98 -4.32 -8.80 -3.66
CA GLU A 98 -4.12 -9.95 -2.80
C GLU A 98 -2.77 -9.80 -2.08
N PRO A 99 -2.77 -9.42 -0.79
CA PRO A 99 -1.55 -9.33 -0.01
C PRO A 99 -1.05 -10.70 0.44
N PHE A 100 0.27 -10.88 0.43
CA PHE A 100 0.95 -12.06 0.93
C PHE A 100 2.00 -11.64 1.96
N LYS A 101 2.18 -12.45 3.00
CA LYS A 101 3.38 -12.33 3.84
C LYS A 101 4.58 -12.74 3.01
N TRP A 102 5.49 -11.82 2.73
CA TRP A 102 6.70 -12.12 1.97
C TRP A 102 7.85 -12.39 2.92
N ASN A 103 8.46 -13.56 2.77
CA ASN A 103 9.61 -14.00 3.54
C ASN A 103 10.86 -13.94 2.66
N ASP A 104 11.48 -12.76 2.59
CA ASP A 104 12.77 -12.53 1.95
C ASP A 104 13.88 -13.26 2.72
N ALA A 105 14.12 -14.52 2.34
CA ALA A 105 14.94 -15.45 3.11
C ALA A 105 16.43 -15.18 2.93
N ASN A 106 16.82 -14.61 1.79
CA ASN A 106 18.21 -14.27 1.47
C ASN A 106 18.51 -12.77 1.64
N ALA A 107 17.52 -11.97 2.03
CA ALA A 107 17.61 -10.52 2.26
C ALA A 107 18.05 -9.72 1.01
N ASN A 108 17.72 -10.20 -0.19
CA ASN A 108 18.12 -9.53 -1.44
C ASN A 108 17.11 -8.49 -1.94
N GLY A 109 15.96 -8.34 -1.26
CA GLY A 109 14.93 -7.38 -1.63
C GLY A 109 14.11 -7.76 -2.87
N VAL A 110 14.23 -8.99 -3.37
CA VAL A 110 13.57 -9.52 -4.56
C VAL A 110 12.67 -10.69 -4.14
N LEU A 111 11.56 -10.89 -4.86
CA LEU A 111 10.70 -12.05 -4.63
C LEU A 111 11.29 -13.27 -5.33
N ASP A 112 11.90 -14.18 -4.58
CA ASP A 112 12.39 -15.45 -5.10
C ASP A 112 11.37 -16.59 -4.99
N THR A 113 11.65 -17.69 -5.67
CA THR A 113 10.79 -18.88 -5.65
C THR A 113 10.71 -19.45 -4.23
N GLY A 114 9.51 -19.57 -3.69
CA GLY A 114 9.25 -20.07 -2.34
C GLY A 114 9.25 -19.00 -1.23
N GLU A 115 9.49 -17.74 -1.57
CA GLU A 115 9.43 -16.63 -0.61
C GLU A 115 8.04 -15.99 -0.51
N GLU A 116 7.18 -16.29 -1.47
CA GLU A 116 5.76 -15.99 -1.38
C GLU A 116 5.14 -16.83 -0.27
N GLY A 117 4.74 -16.18 0.82
CA GLY A 117 4.10 -16.83 1.94
C GLY A 117 2.59 -16.93 1.76
N THR A 118 1.86 -16.78 2.86
CA THR A 118 0.41 -16.99 2.88
C THR A 118 -0.35 -15.78 2.38
N SER A 119 -1.34 -16.01 1.51
CA SER A 119 -2.33 -15.02 1.10
C SER A 119 -3.19 -14.58 2.29
N LEU A 120 -3.41 -13.27 2.40
CA LEU A 120 -4.34 -12.66 3.35
C LEU A 120 -5.74 -12.46 2.74
N GLY A 121 -5.97 -13.02 1.55
CA GLY A 121 -7.23 -12.96 0.82
C GLY A 121 -7.26 -11.90 -0.27
N ARG A 122 -8.14 -12.09 -1.24
CA ARG A 122 -8.29 -11.22 -2.42
C ARG A 122 -9.50 -10.28 -2.27
N LYS A 123 -9.30 -8.98 -2.46
CA LYS A 123 -10.34 -7.94 -2.39
C LYS A 123 -10.23 -6.99 -3.57
N THR A 124 -11.34 -6.38 -3.98
CA THR A 124 -11.26 -5.22 -4.88
C THR A 124 -10.65 -4.03 -4.14
N LEU A 125 -10.13 -3.04 -4.85
CA LEU A 125 -9.58 -1.83 -4.21
C LEU A 125 -10.66 -1.07 -3.43
N VAL A 126 -11.92 -1.13 -3.85
CA VAL A 126 -13.06 -0.61 -3.06
C VAL A 126 -13.16 -1.30 -1.71
N LYS A 127 -13.18 -2.64 -1.69
CA LYS A 127 -13.26 -3.40 -0.43
C LYS A 127 -12.01 -3.21 0.43
N TRP A 128 -10.83 -3.11 -0.18
CA TRP A 128 -9.61 -2.80 0.56
C TRP A 128 -9.69 -1.43 1.22
N SER A 129 -10.25 -0.41 0.55
CA SER A 129 -10.41 0.92 1.14
C SER A 129 -11.37 0.93 2.34
N THR A 130 -12.46 0.15 2.29
CA THR A 130 -13.48 0.15 3.34
C THR A 130 -13.21 -0.82 4.49
N GLU A 131 -12.67 -2.00 4.20
CA GLU A 131 -12.48 -3.07 5.19
C GLU A 131 -11.02 -3.22 5.63
N GLY A 132 -10.07 -2.74 4.82
CA GLY A 132 -8.64 -2.95 5.06
C GLY A 132 -8.19 -4.39 4.94
N TYR A 133 -6.91 -4.59 5.25
CA TYR A 133 -6.33 -5.88 5.60
C TYR A 133 -5.69 -5.80 6.98
N ASP A 134 -5.84 -6.89 7.73
CA ASP A 134 -5.01 -7.16 8.89
C ASP A 134 -3.72 -7.85 8.44
N LEU A 135 -2.57 -7.20 8.67
CA LEU A 135 -1.26 -7.74 8.31
C LEU A 135 -0.63 -8.53 9.46
N GLY A 136 -1.30 -8.61 10.61
CA GLY A 136 -0.83 -9.25 11.83
C GLY A 136 -0.01 -8.32 12.72
N THR A 137 0.70 -8.92 13.66
CA THR A 137 1.51 -8.19 14.64
C THR A 137 2.96 -8.06 14.18
N LEU A 138 3.57 -6.92 14.47
CA LEU A 138 4.99 -6.66 14.27
C LEU A 138 5.65 -6.31 15.60
N ALA A 139 6.60 -7.14 16.06
CA ALA A 139 7.32 -6.86 17.31
C ALA A 139 8.29 -5.68 17.15
N THR A 140 8.68 -5.09 18.26
CA THR A 140 9.63 -3.96 18.28
C THR A 140 10.93 -4.31 17.58
N GLY A 141 11.39 -3.46 16.68
CA GLY A 141 12.64 -3.66 15.93
C GLY A 141 12.56 -4.70 14.82
N GLN A 142 11.39 -5.27 14.53
CA GLN A 142 11.22 -6.23 13.45
C GLN A 142 10.83 -5.58 12.12
N ILE A 143 11.19 -6.28 11.04
CA ILE A 143 10.74 -5.99 9.68
C ILE A 143 9.72 -7.05 9.25
N GLN A 144 8.66 -6.62 8.58
CA GLN A 144 7.72 -7.50 7.89
C GLN A 144 7.66 -7.16 6.40
N GLY A 145 7.95 -8.14 5.55
CA GLY A 145 7.75 -8.07 4.12
C GLY A 145 6.29 -8.34 3.75
N VAL A 146 5.76 -7.53 2.83
CA VAL A 146 4.44 -7.72 2.24
C VAL A 146 4.57 -7.65 0.73
N LEU A 147 4.07 -8.69 0.06
CA LEU A 147 3.86 -8.70 -1.38
C LEU A 147 2.41 -8.33 -1.64
N LEU A 148 2.17 -7.30 -2.44
CA LEU A 148 0.86 -6.91 -2.94
C LEU A 148 0.74 -7.36 -4.40
N LYS A 149 -0.10 -8.37 -4.65
CA LYS A 149 -0.44 -8.78 -6.02
C LYS A 149 -1.68 -8.04 -6.47
N PHE A 150 -1.52 -7.16 -7.45
CA PHE A 150 -2.62 -6.52 -8.14
C PHE A 150 -3.02 -7.33 -9.36
N SER A 151 -4.31 -7.45 -9.62
CA SER A 151 -4.81 -8.17 -10.80
C SER A 151 -6.17 -7.69 -11.27
N THR A 152 -6.53 -8.01 -12.51
CA THR A 152 -7.90 -7.93 -13.02
C THR A 152 -8.33 -9.29 -13.54
N ASP A 153 -9.64 -9.55 -13.55
CA ASP A 153 -10.19 -10.74 -14.21
C ASP A 153 -10.71 -10.34 -15.60
N ALA A 154 -11.88 -9.72 -15.66
CA ALA A 154 -12.46 -9.16 -16.87
C ALA A 154 -12.39 -7.63 -16.85
N VAL A 155 -12.09 -7.03 -18.00
CA VAL A 155 -12.09 -5.57 -18.22
C VAL A 155 -12.89 -5.29 -19.48
N SER A 156 -13.89 -4.42 -19.39
CA SER A 156 -14.68 -4.01 -20.56
C SER A 156 -13.84 -3.21 -21.54
N ASP A 157 -14.15 -3.29 -22.84
CA ASP A 157 -13.40 -2.59 -23.90
C ASP A 157 -13.25 -1.09 -23.65
N SER A 158 -14.28 -0.45 -23.09
CA SER A 158 -14.26 0.97 -22.73
C SER A 158 -13.28 1.35 -21.61
N LYS A 159 -12.81 0.38 -20.83
CA LYS A 159 -11.91 0.56 -19.68
C LYS A 159 -10.50 0.00 -19.94
N GLN A 160 -10.29 -0.66 -21.08
CA GLN A 160 -8.96 -1.15 -21.44
C GLN A 160 -8.01 0.02 -21.75
N GLY A 161 -6.75 -0.10 -21.35
CA GLY A 161 -5.77 0.98 -21.56
C GLY A 161 -5.87 2.14 -20.57
N ALA A 162 -6.89 2.17 -19.72
CA ALA A 162 -7.10 3.24 -18.76
C ALA A 162 -6.06 3.21 -17.63
N THR A 163 -5.95 4.34 -16.94
CA THR A 163 -5.04 4.54 -15.80
C THR A 163 -5.81 5.01 -14.58
N ALA A 164 -5.39 4.58 -13.40
CA ALA A 164 -5.88 5.08 -12.12
C ALA A 164 -4.71 5.41 -11.19
N ILE A 165 -4.91 6.42 -10.35
CA ILE A 165 -3.97 6.79 -9.28
C ILE A 165 -4.61 6.42 -7.95
N ILE A 166 -3.92 5.56 -7.21
CA ILE A 166 -4.41 4.98 -5.97
C ILE A 166 -3.27 5.00 -4.97
N ASP A 167 -3.55 5.54 -3.81
CA ASP A 167 -2.66 5.59 -2.66
C ASP A 167 -2.97 4.44 -1.71
N PHE A 168 -2.00 4.17 -0.85
CA PHE A 168 -2.07 3.10 0.11
C PHE A 168 -1.50 3.58 1.43
N VAL A 169 -2.20 3.25 2.51
CA VAL A 169 -1.79 3.61 3.86
C VAL A 169 -1.58 2.33 4.64
N PHE A 170 -0.43 2.25 5.32
CA PHE A 170 -0.18 1.29 6.37
C PHE A 170 -0.37 1.99 7.70
N ASP A 171 -1.18 1.40 8.57
CA ASP A 171 -1.49 1.92 9.89
C ASP A 171 -1.01 0.93 10.95
N SER A 172 -0.84 1.43 12.17
CA SER A 172 -0.44 0.60 13.30
C SER A 172 -1.12 1.02 14.58
N ILE A 173 -1.47 0.05 15.42
CA ILE A 173 -1.97 0.29 16.78
C ILE A 173 -1.06 -0.47 17.75
N GLY A 174 -0.55 0.22 18.77
CA GLY A 174 0.22 -0.42 19.84
C GLY A 174 -0.67 -1.35 20.66
N ILE A 175 -0.17 -2.54 20.96
CA ILE A 175 -0.86 -3.59 21.73
C ILE A 175 -0.05 -4.06 22.92
#